data_AF-A0AAV8YC06-F1
#
_entry.id   AF-A0AAV8YC06-F1
#
_cell.length_a   1.000
_cell.length_b   1.000
_cell.length_c   1.000
_cell.angle_alpha   90.00
_cell.angle_beta   90.00
_cell.angle_gamma   90.00
#
_symmetry.space_group_name_H-M   'P 1'
#
loop_
_entity.id
_entity.type
_entity.pdbx_description
1 polymer ?
#
loop_
_entity_poly.entity_id
_entity_poly.type
_entity_poly.pdbx_seq_one_letter_code
_entity_poly.pdbx_strand_id
1 'polypeptide(L)'
;MININIWSIYPGTFKVSSTNSRVEVEEGLYRIEDLVNADNSEIEIRAKASDVSYHYYSRSNPSRGVDIRGNDVSVLANTDFSASRDTIFIVHGWNNNKDSAVNYHIREAILSKHNINVFVVDWSPVAAKTYLSAKNSVVSIGRFAADFVRSLVSRYNVRLDRVACVGHSLGAHVLIQPDPLFSVSNTDGRLDRTDARFVQIIHTNGGLLGFEEPIGHSDYFPNGGKSQPGCGLDVAGTCAHSRAYEYYSEAILSNRNLFFARRCTAYSDFTNGRCNSNVLSTMGGYGIDKG
;
A
#
# COMPACT_ATOMS: atom_id res chain seq x y z
N MET A 1 -9.38 5.10 3.66
CA MET A 1 -10.01 5.86 2.58
C MET A 1 -8.89 6.48 1.71
N ILE A 2 -8.04 5.76 0.95
CA ILE A 2 -8.01 5.03 -0.37
C ILE A 2 -7.57 5.88 -1.60
N ASN A 3 -6.40 5.74 -2.26
CA ASN A 3 -6.07 4.76 -3.34
C ASN A 3 -4.61 4.82 -3.89
N ILE A 4 -3.97 3.69 -4.29
CA ILE A 4 -2.51 3.34 -4.40
C ILE A 4 -2.25 2.13 -3.45
N ASN A 5 -2.71 0.91 -3.73
CA ASN A 5 -2.85 -0.18 -2.72
C ASN A 5 -3.06 0.37 -1.27
N ILE A 6 -4.16 1.11 -1.07
CA ILE A 6 -4.43 1.90 0.15
C ILE A 6 -5.58 1.22 0.91
N TRP A 7 -5.41 1.17 2.22
CA TRP A 7 -6.00 0.33 3.24
C TRP A 7 -6.75 1.15 4.35
N SER A 8 -7.64 0.51 5.12
CA SER A 8 -8.25 0.96 6.40
C SER A 8 -8.78 -0.24 7.24
N ILE A 9 -8.13 -0.60 8.37
CA ILE A 9 -8.37 -1.79 9.27
C ILE A 9 -9.33 -1.32 10.36
N TYR A 10 -10.31 -2.18 10.60
CA TYR A 10 -10.89 -2.44 11.92
C TYR A 10 -10.70 -3.94 12.26
N PRO A 11 -10.64 -4.34 13.54
CA PRO A 11 -10.06 -5.63 13.93
C PRO A 11 -11.02 -6.81 13.76
N GLY A 12 -10.48 -7.95 13.32
CA GLY A 12 -11.11 -9.27 13.36
C GLY A 12 -10.05 -10.39 13.45
N THR A 13 -9.92 -10.95 14.66
CA THR A 13 -9.40 -12.28 15.08
C THR A 13 -8.51 -13.12 14.13
N PHE A 14 -7.31 -13.46 14.61
CA PHE A 14 -6.41 -14.49 14.07
C PHE A 14 -6.98 -15.91 14.20
N LYS A 15 -6.91 -16.72 13.13
CA LYS A 15 -7.03 -18.19 13.18
C LYS A 15 -5.68 -18.81 12.80
N VAL A 16 -5.23 -19.76 13.62
CA VAL A 16 -4.10 -20.65 13.32
C VAL A 16 -4.67 -21.98 12.83
N SER A 17 -4.19 -22.48 11.68
CA SER A 17 -4.46 -23.84 11.23
C SER A 17 -3.16 -24.46 10.73
N SER A 18 -2.77 -25.56 11.37
CA SER A 18 -1.72 -26.47 10.95
C SER A 18 -2.36 -27.66 10.26
N THR A 19 -1.82 -28.08 9.11
CA THR A 19 -1.88 -29.49 8.69
C THR A 19 -0.70 -29.82 7.79
N ASN A 20 -0.07 -30.94 8.13
CA ASN A 20 1.08 -31.56 7.49
C ASN A 20 0.55 -32.64 6.53
N SER A 21 1.06 -32.74 5.30
CA SER A 21 0.81 -33.90 4.44
C SER A 21 2.06 -34.27 3.65
N ARG A 22 2.57 -35.48 3.93
CA ARG A 22 3.64 -36.16 3.19
C ARG A 22 3.16 -36.62 1.82
N VAL A 23 4.02 -36.54 0.82
CA VAL A 23 3.85 -37.18 -0.49
C VAL A 23 5.00 -38.17 -0.69
N GLU A 24 4.67 -39.42 -1.02
CA GLU A 24 5.61 -40.49 -1.39
C GLU A 24 6.14 -40.27 -2.82
N VAL A 25 7.42 -40.60 -3.07
CA VAL A 25 8.11 -40.39 -4.35
C VAL A 25 8.46 -41.73 -4.98
N GLU A 26 8.08 -41.91 -6.25
CA GLU A 26 8.43 -43.05 -7.11
C GLU A 26 9.86 -42.87 -7.70
N GLU A 27 10.65 -43.93 -7.73
CA GLU A 27 12.07 -43.93 -8.12
C GLU A 27 12.27 -43.76 -9.64
N GLY A 28 13.28 -42.96 -10.05
CA GLY A 28 13.85 -43.07 -11.40
C GLY A 28 14.24 -41.80 -12.16
N LEU A 29 14.26 -40.60 -11.55
CA LEU A 29 14.81 -39.40 -12.20
C LEU A 29 15.97 -38.80 -11.40
N TYR A 30 17.17 -38.78 -11.99
CA TYR A 30 18.26 -37.95 -11.49
C TYR A 30 17.93 -36.48 -11.76
N ARG A 31 17.71 -35.70 -10.71
CA ARG A 31 17.70 -34.23 -10.79
C ARG A 31 19.14 -33.74 -10.71
N ILE A 32 19.47 -32.76 -11.54
CA ILE A 32 20.67 -31.94 -11.33
C ILE A 32 20.49 -31.28 -9.96
N GLU A 33 21.40 -31.55 -9.03
CA GLU A 33 21.54 -30.70 -7.84
C GLU A 33 22.01 -29.34 -8.36
N ASP A 34 21.08 -28.38 -8.37
CA ASP A 34 21.40 -26.99 -8.65
C ASP A 34 22.67 -26.61 -7.86
N LEU A 35 23.61 -25.94 -8.53
CA LEU A 35 24.87 -25.43 -7.98
C LEU A 35 24.66 -24.26 -6.99
N VAL A 36 23.64 -24.35 -6.14
CA VAL A 36 23.40 -23.47 -5.01
C VAL A 36 23.73 -24.23 -3.72
N ASN A 37 24.93 -24.81 -3.67
CA ASN A 37 25.67 -24.95 -2.42
C ASN A 37 26.25 -23.57 -2.06
N ALA A 38 25.36 -22.63 -1.77
CA ALA A 38 25.64 -21.52 -0.88
C ALA A 38 24.76 -21.78 0.34
N ASP A 39 25.32 -22.58 1.25
CA ASP A 39 25.05 -22.61 2.68
C ASP A 39 23.63 -22.17 3.11
N ASN A 40 22.87 -23.15 3.59
CA ASN A 40 21.65 -23.00 4.39
C ASN A 40 21.90 -22.27 5.73
N SER A 41 22.71 -21.21 5.73
CA SER A 41 22.38 -20.05 6.53
C SER A 41 21.06 -19.51 6.00
N GLU A 42 20.00 -19.61 6.81
CA GLU A 42 18.84 -18.77 6.62
C GLU A 42 19.35 -17.34 6.41
N ILE A 43 19.25 -16.80 5.19
CA ILE A 43 19.43 -15.37 4.97
C ILE A 43 18.21 -14.71 5.60
N GLU A 44 18.18 -14.66 6.93
CA GLU A 44 17.39 -13.73 7.72
C GLU A 44 17.96 -12.33 7.45
N ILE A 45 17.65 -11.77 6.28
CA ILE A 45 17.59 -10.31 6.16
C ILE A 45 16.28 -9.92 6.85
N ARG A 46 16.22 -10.09 8.17
CA ARG A 46 15.10 -9.59 8.96
C ARG A 46 15.29 -8.10 9.10
N ALA A 47 14.39 -7.34 8.45
CA ALA A 47 14.20 -5.94 8.80
C ALA A 47 14.05 -5.83 10.33
N LYS A 48 14.74 -4.85 10.90
CA LYS A 48 14.67 -4.53 12.33
C LYS A 48 13.72 -3.35 12.52
N ALA A 49 13.16 -3.22 13.72
CA ALA A 49 12.33 -2.06 14.05
C ALA A 49 13.10 -0.74 13.89
N SER A 50 14.43 -0.75 14.05
CA SER A 50 15.31 0.42 13.80
C SER A 50 15.43 0.82 12.33
N ASP A 51 15.02 -0.06 11.40
CA ASP A 51 15.03 0.21 9.97
C ASP A 51 13.77 0.98 9.53
N VAL A 52 12.84 1.25 10.45
CA VAL A 52 11.60 1.98 10.20
C VAL A 52 11.56 3.25 11.03
N SER A 53 11.28 4.38 10.39
CA SER A 53 10.96 5.64 11.05
C SER A 53 9.61 6.17 10.60
N TYR A 54 8.97 6.94 11.48
CA TYR A 54 7.69 7.58 11.22
C TYR A 54 7.89 9.09 11.21
N HIS A 55 7.27 9.76 10.26
CA HIS A 55 7.38 11.20 10.11
C HIS A 55 5.99 11.80 10.20
N TYR A 56 5.71 12.47 11.32
CA TYR A 56 4.44 13.13 11.56
C TYR A 56 4.37 14.47 10.84
N TYR A 57 3.29 14.70 10.12
CA TYR A 57 2.95 15.93 9.45
C TYR A 57 1.52 16.33 9.76
N SER A 58 1.28 17.61 9.67
CA SER A 58 -0.02 18.21 9.90
C SER A 58 -0.14 19.51 9.14
N ARG A 59 -1.33 20.11 9.15
CA ARG A 59 -1.55 21.37 8.45
C ARG A 59 -0.73 22.53 9.03
N SER A 60 -0.39 22.49 10.31
CA SER A 60 0.48 23.51 10.93
C SER A 60 1.97 23.29 10.65
N ASN A 61 2.38 22.07 10.30
CA ASN A 61 3.75 21.72 9.93
C ASN A 61 3.78 20.75 8.73
N PRO A 62 3.36 21.19 7.52
CA PRO A 62 3.14 20.30 6.39
C PRO A 62 4.43 19.88 5.68
N SER A 63 5.51 20.65 5.81
CA SER A 63 6.76 20.45 5.05
C SER A 63 7.88 19.82 5.88
N ARG A 64 8.12 20.33 7.10
CA ARG A 64 9.24 19.88 7.94
C ARG A 64 8.92 18.60 8.71
N GLY A 65 7.69 18.49 9.21
CA GLY A 65 7.24 17.35 10.01
C GLY A 65 8.00 17.20 11.34
N VAL A 66 7.75 16.07 12.01
CA VAL A 66 8.41 15.65 13.25
C VAL A 66 8.78 14.18 13.13
N ASP A 67 10.07 13.88 13.27
CA ASP A 67 10.59 12.52 13.17
C ASP A 67 10.33 11.75 14.47
N ILE A 68 9.90 10.51 14.32
CA ILE A 68 9.62 9.59 15.40
C ILE A 68 10.36 8.29 15.10
N ARG A 69 11.21 7.88 16.04
CA ARG A 69 12.02 6.66 15.93
C ARG A 69 11.42 5.58 16.81
N GLY A 70 11.30 4.37 16.25
CA GLY A 70 10.65 3.26 16.94
C GLY A 70 9.20 3.60 17.30
N ASN A 71 8.78 3.20 18.50
CA ASN A 71 7.40 3.28 18.96
C ASN A 71 7.17 4.36 20.04
N ASP A 72 8.16 5.23 20.27
CA ASP A 72 8.04 6.34 21.23
C ASP A 72 7.27 7.52 20.63
N VAL A 73 5.96 7.52 20.86
CA VAL A 73 5.05 8.55 20.38
C VAL A 73 4.98 9.79 21.28
N SER A 74 5.80 9.87 22.35
CA SER A 74 5.72 10.96 23.33
C SER A 74 5.96 12.35 22.72
N VAL A 75 6.78 12.43 21.67
CA VAL A 75 7.08 13.69 20.96
C VAL A 75 5.82 14.34 20.38
N LEU A 76 4.76 13.57 20.09
CA LEU A 76 3.47 14.10 19.61
C LEU A 76 2.77 14.99 20.63
N ALA A 77 3.10 14.88 21.93
CA ALA A 77 2.56 15.79 22.94
C ALA A 77 2.99 17.25 22.74
N ASN A 78 4.08 17.47 22.00
CA ASN A 78 4.63 18.79 21.70
C ASN A 78 4.29 19.26 20.27
N THR A 79 3.34 18.60 19.62
CA THR A 79 2.88 18.94 18.27
C THR A 79 1.38 19.28 18.29
N ASP A 80 0.81 19.56 17.12
CA ASP A 80 -0.63 19.75 16.96
C ASP A 80 -1.42 18.44 16.77
N PHE A 81 -0.79 17.30 17.06
CA PHE A 81 -1.42 15.98 16.96
C PHE A 81 -2.70 15.91 17.78
N SER A 82 -3.74 15.30 17.20
CA SER A 82 -5.00 15.11 17.89
C SER A 82 -5.62 13.77 17.54
N ALA A 83 -5.88 12.94 18.56
CA ALA A 83 -6.59 11.67 18.39
C ALA A 83 -8.05 11.82 17.90
N SER A 84 -8.60 13.04 17.96
CA SER A 84 -9.93 13.36 17.43
C SER A 84 -9.95 13.58 15.91
N ARG A 85 -8.78 13.77 15.29
CA ARG A 85 -8.63 13.92 13.84
C ARG A 85 -8.44 12.57 13.19
N ASP A 86 -8.84 12.51 11.94
CA ASP A 86 -8.49 11.36 11.10
C ASP A 86 -6.97 11.27 10.96
N THR A 87 -6.47 10.05 10.80
CA THR A 87 -5.06 9.73 10.76
C THR A 87 -4.76 8.92 9.53
N ILE A 88 -3.88 9.44 8.68
CA ILE A 88 -3.46 8.79 7.44
C ILE A 88 -2.00 8.39 7.53
N PHE A 89 -1.70 7.11 7.34
CA PHE A 89 -0.34 6.64 7.08
C PHE A 89 -0.06 6.64 5.59
N ILE A 90 1.13 7.01 5.16
CA ILE A 90 1.60 6.91 3.78
C ILE A 90 2.86 6.05 3.76
N VAL A 91 2.90 5.04 2.89
CA VAL A 91 3.94 4.03 2.82
C VAL A 91 4.44 3.95 1.38
N HIS A 92 5.71 4.25 1.19
CA HIS A 92 6.33 4.23 -0.14
C HIS A 92 6.75 2.82 -0.57
N GLY A 93 7.16 2.69 -1.83
CA GLY A 93 7.59 1.43 -2.43
C GLY A 93 9.09 1.14 -2.34
N TRP A 94 9.49 0.13 -3.12
CA TRP A 94 10.89 -0.19 -3.41
C TRP A 94 11.62 1.03 -3.99
N ASN A 95 12.87 1.23 -3.59
CA ASN A 95 13.73 2.32 -4.02
C ASN A 95 13.14 3.73 -3.80
N ASN A 96 12.33 3.90 -2.75
CA ASN A 96 11.80 5.18 -2.29
C ASN A 96 12.15 5.41 -0.81
N ASN A 97 11.88 6.62 -0.32
CA ASN A 97 12.10 7.09 1.06
C ASN A 97 11.05 8.15 1.43
N LYS A 98 11.10 8.70 2.66
CA LYS A 98 10.14 9.72 3.13
C LYS A 98 9.95 10.94 2.22
N ASP A 99 10.99 11.34 1.49
CA ASP A 99 11.00 12.56 0.67
C ASP A 99 10.65 12.27 -0.80
N SER A 100 10.40 11.01 -1.16
CA SER A 100 10.01 10.61 -2.51
C SER A 100 8.66 11.20 -2.93
N ALA A 101 8.50 11.43 -4.24
CA ALA A 101 7.33 12.08 -4.83
C ALA A 101 5.99 11.50 -4.36
N VAL A 102 5.89 10.16 -4.24
CA VAL A 102 4.71 9.48 -3.70
C VAL A 102 4.26 10.05 -2.35
N ASN A 103 5.18 10.21 -1.40
CA ASN A 103 4.87 10.71 -0.07
C ASN A 103 4.57 12.21 -0.12
N TYR A 104 5.38 12.94 -0.87
CA TYR A 104 5.24 14.39 -1.02
C TYR A 104 3.87 14.78 -1.59
N HIS A 105 3.49 14.24 -2.75
CA HIS A 105 2.27 14.62 -3.46
C HIS A 105 1.01 14.31 -2.65
N ILE A 106 0.95 13.14 -2.03
CA ILE A 106 -0.21 12.72 -1.26
C ILE A 106 -0.34 13.55 0.02
N ARG A 107 0.77 13.72 0.76
CA ARG A 107 0.80 14.53 1.98
C ARG A 107 0.37 15.96 1.68
N GLU A 108 0.95 16.58 0.65
CA GLU A 108 0.63 17.95 0.24
C GLU A 108 -0.86 18.06 -0.13
N ALA A 109 -1.34 17.17 -0.99
CA ALA A 109 -2.74 17.16 -1.43
C ALA A 109 -3.70 17.08 -0.25
N ILE A 110 -3.50 16.12 0.65
CA ILE A 110 -4.40 15.89 1.78
C ILE A 110 -4.34 17.04 2.79
N LEU A 111 -3.15 17.50 3.17
CA LEU A 111 -3.00 18.57 4.18
C LEU A 111 -3.44 19.94 3.66
N SER A 112 -3.44 20.17 2.34
CA SER A 112 -3.97 21.39 1.74
C SER A 112 -5.50 21.50 1.86
N LYS A 113 -6.20 20.36 1.94
CA LYS A 113 -7.67 20.27 1.96
C LYS A 113 -8.25 19.89 3.32
N HIS A 114 -7.52 19.14 4.13
CA HIS A 114 -8.02 18.51 5.34
C HIS A 114 -7.12 18.79 6.54
N ASN A 115 -7.74 18.98 7.71
CA ASN A 115 -7.02 19.14 8.97
C ASN A 115 -6.93 17.79 9.69
N ILE A 116 -5.94 16.98 9.32
CA ILE A 116 -5.77 15.61 9.79
C ILE A 116 -4.34 15.34 10.29
N ASN A 117 -4.13 14.19 10.91
CA ASN A 117 -2.79 13.67 11.21
C ASN A 117 -2.27 12.90 9.99
N VAL A 118 -1.05 13.17 9.53
CA VAL A 118 -0.40 12.38 8.47
C VAL A 118 0.90 11.79 9.00
N PHE A 119 1.13 10.50 8.80
CA PHE A 119 2.38 9.83 9.10
C PHE A 119 2.97 9.25 7.82
N VAL A 120 4.18 9.61 7.47
CA VAL A 120 4.93 8.87 6.44
C VAL A 120 5.72 7.76 7.13
N VAL A 121 5.54 6.52 6.68
CA VAL A 121 6.31 5.35 7.12
C VAL A 121 7.51 5.22 6.20
N ASP A 122 8.69 5.55 6.71
CA ASP A 122 9.95 5.43 6.00
C ASP A 122 10.62 4.11 6.38
N TRP A 123 10.76 3.23 5.39
CA TRP A 123 11.44 1.94 5.50
C TRP A 123 12.57 1.85 4.46
N SER A 124 13.07 3.00 3.99
CA SER A 124 14.12 3.11 2.98
C SER A 124 15.42 2.35 3.28
N PRO A 125 15.87 2.14 4.54
CA PRO A 125 17.04 1.32 4.81
C PRO A 125 16.93 -0.12 4.26
N VAL A 126 15.70 -0.62 4.15
CA VAL A 126 15.40 -1.95 3.60
C VAL A 126 14.86 -1.83 2.18
N ALA A 127 14.04 -0.82 1.88
CA ALA A 127 13.47 -0.61 0.54
C ALA A 127 14.54 -0.27 -0.52
N ALA A 128 15.71 0.23 -0.14
CA ALA A 128 16.83 0.50 -1.05
C ALA A 128 17.69 -0.74 -1.37
N LYS A 129 17.42 -1.88 -0.72
CA LYS A 129 18.13 -3.14 -0.99
C LYS A 129 17.60 -3.81 -2.27
N THR A 130 18.09 -5.01 -2.58
CA THR A 130 17.57 -5.78 -3.72
C THR A 130 16.05 -5.96 -3.61
N TYR A 131 15.38 -6.12 -4.75
CA TYR A 131 13.93 -6.33 -4.77
C TYR A 131 13.51 -7.52 -3.89
N LEU A 132 14.26 -8.63 -3.93
CA LEU A 132 13.96 -9.81 -3.11
C LEU A 132 14.09 -9.52 -1.61
N SER A 133 15.14 -8.80 -1.19
CA SER A 133 15.30 -8.41 0.21
C SER A 133 14.20 -7.46 0.68
N ALA A 134 13.83 -6.48 -0.14
CA ALA A 134 12.75 -5.55 0.17
C ALA A 134 11.41 -6.29 0.27
N LYS A 135 11.09 -7.12 -0.73
CA LYS A 135 9.89 -7.98 -0.79
C LYS A 135 9.76 -8.88 0.45
N ASN A 136 10.81 -9.62 0.80
CA ASN A 136 10.78 -10.54 1.94
C ASN A 136 10.68 -9.82 3.29
N SER A 137 10.98 -8.52 3.34
CA SER A 137 10.90 -7.72 4.57
C SER A 137 9.53 -7.11 4.82
N VAL A 138 8.67 -7.07 3.80
CA VAL A 138 7.38 -6.37 3.83
C VAL A 138 6.52 -6.73 5.06
N VAL A 139 6.44 -8.01 5.43
CA VAL A 139 5.74 -8.49 6.65
C VAL A 139 6.26 -7.82 7.91
N SER A 140 7.58 -7.81 8.06
CA SER A 140 8.23 -7.29 9.26
C SER A 140 8.01 -5.78 9.37
N ILE A 141 8.13 -5.05 8.24
CA ILE A 141 7.81 -3.62 8.20
C ILE A 141 6.35 -3.38 8.61
N GLY A 142 5.42 -4.21 8.13
CA GLY A 142 4.01 -4.14 8.51
C GLY A 142 3.73 -4.35 9.98
N ARG A 143 4.41 -5.33 10.59
CA ARG A 143 4.35 -5.56 12.04
C ARG A 143 4.85 -4.35 12.82
N PHE A 144 5.96 -3.75 12.41
CA PHE A 144 6.49 -2.54 13.06
C PHE A 144 5.51 -1.37 12.93
N ALA A 145 4.92 -1.14 11.74
CA ALA A 145 3.90 -0.11 11.53
C ALA A 145 2.66 -0.35 12.41
N ALA A 146 2.22 -1.60 12.55
CA ALA A 146 1.11 -1.96 13.43
C ALA A 146 1.44 -1.71 14.92
N ASP A 147 2.67 -1.99 15.36
CA ASP A 147 3.13 -1.68 16.72
C ASP A 147 3.14 -0.17 16.98
N PHE A 148 3.54 0.63 15.99
CA PHE A 148 3.45 2.09 16.10
C PHE A 148 2.00 2.58 16.23
N VAL A 149 1.08 2.04 15.43
CA VAL A 149 -0.36 2.33 15.57
C VAL A 149 -0.86 1.92 16.97
N ARG A 150 -0.44 0.78 17.50
CA ARG A 150 -0.79 0.35 18.87
C ARG A 150 -0.27 1.33 19.93
N SER A 151 0.90 1.92 19.75
CA SER A 151 1.39 3.00 20.63
C SER A 151 0.47 4.23 20.59
N LEU A 152 0.00 4.64 19.40
CA LEU A 152 -0.95 5.76 19.28
C LEU A 152 -2.29 5.47 19.97
N VAL A 153 -2.82 4.26 19.79
CA VAL A 153 -4.05 3.80 20.47
C VAL A 153 -3.85 3.83 21.98
N SER A 154 -2.76 3.22 22.47
CA SER A 154 -2.52 3.06 23.90
C SER A 154 -2.25 4.40 24.61
N ARG A 155 -1.51 5.31 23.97
CA ARG A 155 -1.08 6.57 24.60
C ARG A 155 -2.06 7.72 24.44
N TYR A 156 -2.77 7.77 23.29
CA TYR A 156 -3.61 8.90 22.91
C TYR A 156 -5.06 8.52 22.65
N ASN A 157 -5.43 7.24 22.79
CA ASN A 157 -6.77 6.74 22.52
C ASN A 157 -7.22 7.04 21.07
N VAL A 158 -6.30 6.93 20.11
CA VAL A 158 -6.63 7.00 18.68
C VAL A 158 -7.63 5.91 18.36
N ARG A 159 -8.74 6.28 17.72
CA ARG A 159 -9.74 5.31 17.30
C ARG A 159 -9.38 4.73 15.95
N LEU A 160 -9.47 3.40 15.82
CA LEU A 160 -9.11 2.71 14.59
C LEU A 160 -10.04 3.01 13.39
N ASP A 161 -11.29 3.48 13.57
CA ASP A 161 -12.12 3.96 12.42
C ASP A 161 -11.51 5.12 11.70
N ARG A 162 -10.77 5.93 12.45
CA ARG A 162 -10.22 7.17 11.97
C ARG A 162 -8.84 6.95 11.34
N VAL A 163 -8.38 5.69 11.27
CA VAL A 163 -7.11 5.32 10.66
C VAL A 163 -7.32 4.80 9.24
N ALA A 164 -6.59 5.38 8.31
CA ALA A 164 -6.47 4.94 6.92
C ALA A 164 -5.00 4.95 6.51
N CYS A 165 -4.61 4.16 5.52
CA CYS A 165 -3.21 3.95 5.20
C CYS A 165 -2.99 3.77 3.72
N VAL A 166 -1.96 4.41 3.18
CA VAL A 166 -1.78 4.76 1.78
C VAL A 166 -0.49 4.13 1.25
N GLY A 167 -0.50 3.00 0.52
CA GLY A 167 0.70 2.20 0.24
C GLY A 167 1.09 2.02 -1.24
N HIS A 168 2.16 2.64 -1.74
CA HIS A 168 2.55 2.48 -3.17
C HIS A 168 3.48 1.32 -3.44
N SER A 169 3.28 0.62 -4.57
CA SER A 169 4.20 -0.43 -5.02
C SER A 169 4.34 -1.52 -3.95
N LEU A 170 5.54 -1.78 -3.39
CA LEU A 170 5.69 -2.67 -2.23
C LEU A 170 5.07 -2.13 -0.93
N GLY A 171 4.97 -0.80 -0.76
CA GLY A 171 4.35 -0.17 0.42
C GLY A 171 2.87 -0.52 0.60
N ALA A 172 2.22 -0.88 -0.50
CA ALA A 172 0.93 -1.55 -0.56
C ALA A 172 0.79 -2.74 0.39
N HIS A 173 1.84 -3.56 0.34
CA HIS A 173 1.89 -4.87 0.94
C HIS A 173 2.53 -4.78 2.31
N VAL A 174 3.19 -3.66 2.64
CA VAL A 174 3.68 -3.41 4.00
C VAL A 174 2.51 -3.41 4.98
N LEU A 175 1.33 -3.01 4.54
CA LEU A 175 0.18 -2.84 5.41
C LEU A 175 -0.63 -4.14 5.67
N ILE A 176 -0.06 -5.29 5.30
CA ILE A 176 -0.65 -6.63 5.42
C ILE A 176 0.38 -7.60 6.04
N GLN A 177 0.00 -8.85 6.31
CA GLN A 177 0.94 -9.92 6.67
C GLN A 177 1.13 -10.91 5.52
N PRO A 178 2.02 -10.64 4.54
CA PRO A 178 2.15 -11.47 3.35
C PRO A 178 3.13 -12.64 3.48
N ASP A 179 2.78 -13.81 2.97
CA ASP A 179 3.74 -14.79 2.44
C ASP A 179 4.77 -14.15 1.47
N PRO A 180 6.06 -14.54 1.49
CA PRO A 180 7.12 -14.00 0.63
C PRO A 180 6.90 -14.13 -0.89
N LEU A 181 5.91 -14.89 -1.36
CA LEU A 181 5.56 -15.01 -2.78
C LEU A 181 4.26 -14.25 -3.13
N PHE A 182 4.37 -12.96 -3.47
CA PHE A 182 3.27 -12.18 -4.07
C PHE A 182 2.77 -12.85 -5.37
N SER A 183 1.71 -13.66 -5.28
CA SER A 183 1.01 -14.29 -6.40
C SER A 183 -0.46 -13.90 -6.35
N VAL A 184 -1.11 -13.71 -7.50
CA VAL A 184 -2.56 -13.47 -7.57
C VAL A 184 -3.34 -14.61 -6.91
N SER A 185 -2.85 -15.85 -6.99
CA SER A 185 -3.48 -17.03 -6.39
C SER A 185 -3.28 -17.16 -4.88
N ASN A 186 -2.29 -16.48 -4.29
CA ASN A 186 -1.99 -16.58 -2.87
C ASN A 186 -2.52 -15.34 -2.14
N THR A 187 -3.74 -15.40 -1.62
CA THR A 187 -4.34 -14.30 -0.84
C THR A 187 -3.63 -14.08 0.49
N ASP A 188 -3.01 -15.11 1.06
CA ASP A 188 -2.22 -15.01 2.29
C ASP A 188 -0.86 -14.33 2.04
N GLY A 189 -0.51 -14.14 0.76
CA GLY A 189 0.75 -13.59 0.28
C GLY A 189 0.72 -12.18 -0.23
N ARG A 190 -0.43 -11.51 -0.33
CA ARG A 190 -0.57 -10.19 -0.98
C ARG A 190 -1.76 -9.43 -0.43
N LEU A 191 -1.94 -8.19 -0.90
CA LEU A 191 -3.10 -7.38 -0.51
C LEU A 191 -4.35 -8.02 -1.10
N ASP A 192 -5.37 -8.18 -0.26
CA ASP A 192 -6.67 -8.74 -0.56
C ASP A 192 -7.79 -7.90 0.08
N ARG A 193 -9.02 -8.06 -0.43
CA ARG A 193 -10.22 -7.43 0.16
C ARG A 193 -10.40 -7.74 1.64
N THR A 194 -9.94 -8.87 2.16
CA THR A 194 -10.14 -9.23 3.59
C THR A 194 -9.24 -8.43 4.55
N ASP A 195 -8.21 -7.74 4.07
CA ASP A 195 -7.24 -7.03 4.90
C ASP A 195 -7.79 -5.73 5.52
N ALA A 196 -8.97 -5.29 5.09
CA ALA A 196 -9.55 -4.02 5.50
C ALA A 196 -11.07 -4.08 5.45
N ARG A 197 -11.72 -3.14 6.15
CA ARG A 197 -13.17 -2.95 5.99
C ARG A 197 -13.53 -2.57 4.55
N PHE A 198 -12.65 -1.86 3.87
CA PHE A 198 -12.80 -1.52 2.47
C PHE A 198 -11.42 -1.29 1.85
N VAL A 199 -11.21 -1.87 0.67
CA VAL A 199 -9.97 -1.83 -0.10
C VAL A 199 -10.34 -1.38 -1.50
N GLN A 200 -9.83 -0.23 -1.91
CA GLN A 200 -9.96 0.22 -3.29
C GLN A 200 -8.55 0.31 -3.89
N ILE A 201 -8.42 -0.01 -5.17
CA ILE A 201 -7.15 -0.15 -5.88
C ILE A 201 -7.17 0.73 -7.14
N ILE A 202 -6.06 1.42 -7.46
CA ILE A 202 -5.82 2.01 -8.79
C ILE A 202 -4.76 1.17 -9.48
N HIS A 203 -5.16 0.52 -10.57
CA HIS A 203 -4.26 -0.17 -11.46
C HIS A 203 -3.84 0.79 -12.56
N THR A 204 -2.56 1.13 -12.62
CA THR A 204 -2.03 1.98 -13.69
C THR A 204 -0.95 1.31 -14.52
N ASN A 205 -0.35 0.23 -14.00
CA ASN A 205 0.71 -0.54 -14.64
C ASN A 205 0.54 -2.06 -14.43
N GLY A 206 -0.68 -2.55 -14.68
CA GLY A 206 -1.00 -3.97 -14.61
C GLY A 206 -0.19 -4.79 -15.62
N GLY A 207 0.38 -5.90 -15.16
CA GLY A 207 1.08 -6.88 -15.99
C GLY A 207 2.59 -6.69 -16.06
N LEU A 208 3.10 -5.57 -15.51
CA LEU A 208 4.53 -5.28 -15.45
C LEU A 208 4.99 -5.01 -14.02
N LEU A 209 4.55 -3.90 -13.40
CA LEU A 209 4.91 -3.55 -12.02
C LEU A 209 3.74 -3.65 -11.04
N GLY A 210 2.51 -3.78 -11.55
CA GLY A 210 1.29 -3.96 -10.76
C GLY A 210 0.48 -5.17 -11.22
N PHE A 211 -0.54 -5.51 -10.45
CA PHE A 211 -1.48 -6.58 -10.79
C PHE A 211 -2.45 -6.16 -11.90
N GLU A 212 -2.79 -7.07 -12.80
CA GLU A 212 -3.88 -6.88 -13.78
C GLU A 212 -5.25 -7.23 -13.20
N GLU A 213 -5.28 -8.21 -12.31
CA GLU A 213 -6.51 -8.72 -11.73
C GLU A 213 -6.99 -7.85 -10.56
N PRO A 214 -8.31 -7.75 -10.35
CA PRO A 214 -8.86 -7.04 -9.21
C PRO A 214 -8.52 -7.79 -7.92
N ILE A 215 -7.97 -7.06 -6.94
CA ILE A 215 -7.55 -7.59 -5.64
C ILE A 215 -8.23 -6.87 -4.46
N GLY A 216 -9.07 -5.87 -4.73
CA GLY A 216 -9.82 -5.14 -3.72
C GLY A 216 -11.32 -5.45 -3.67
N HIS A 217 -12.02 -4.55 -3.00
CA HIS A 217 -13.47 -4.41 -3.06
C HIS A 217 -13.89 -3.56 -4.27
N SER A 218 -13.08 -2.57 -4.65
CA SER A 218 -13.31 -1.75 -5.83
C SER A 218 -12.00 -1.41 -6.52
N ASP A 219 -11.85 -1.94 -7.73
CA ASP A 219 -10.62 -1.87 -8.50
C ASP A 219 -10.86 -0.97 -9.72
N TYR A 220 -10.01 0.05 -9.86
CA TYR A 220 -10.13 1.08 -10.87
C TYR A 220 -8.98 0.96 -11.85
N PHE A 221 -9.32 0.96 -13.13
CA PHE A 221 -8.38 0.73 -14.23
C PHE A 221 -8.37 1.94 -15.18
N PRO A 222 -7.89 3.12 -14.73
CA PRO A 222 -7.78 4.29 -15.59
C PRO A 222 -7.00 3.94 -16.85
N ASN A 223 -7.57 4.34 -18.00
CA ASN A 223 -6.99 4.07 -19.31
C ASN A 223 -6.76 2.57 -19.60
N GLY A 224 -7.57 1.69 -19.00
CA GLY A 224 -7.44 0.23 -19.12
C GLY A 224 -6.44 -0.39 -18.15
N GLY A 225 -5.78 0.42 -17.31
CA GLY A 225 -5.01 0.00 -16.15
C GLY A 225 -3.62 -0.59 -16.40
N LYS A 226 -3.14 -0.59 -17.66
CA LYS A 226 -1.80 -1.11 -18.03
C LYS A 226 -0.82 -0.02 -18.46
N SER A 227 -1.24 0.86 -19.36
CA SER A 227 -0.42 1.94 -19.89
C SER A 227 -1.13 3.26 -19.72
N GLN A 228 -0.39 4.32 -19.43
CA GLN A 228 -0.97 5.62 -19.08
C GLN A 228 -0.61 6.69 -20.11
N PRO A 229 -1.56 7.57 -20.49
CA PRO A 229 -1.28 8.71 -21.35
C PRO A 229 -0.14 9.59 -20.81
N GLY A 230 0.73 10.03 -21.72
CA GLY A 230 1.89 10.86 -21.41
C GLY A 230 3.15 10.09 -20.98
N CYS A 231 3.11 8.76 -20.87
CA CYS A 231 4.28 7.95 -20.48
C CYS A 231 5.20 7.52 -21.64
N GLY A 232 4.81 7.76 -22.90
CA GLY A 232 5.62 7.39 -24.06
C GLY A 232 5.83 5.88 -24.16
N LEU A 233 7.07 5.45 -24.43
CA LEU A 233 7.42 4.03 -24.58
C LEU A 233 7.46 3.24 -23.26
N ASP A 234 7.69 3.91 -22.14
CA ASP A 234 7.68 3.38 -20.75
C ASP A 234 8.12 1.91 -20.57
N VAL A 235 9.27 1.53 -21.13
CA VAL A 235 9.74 0.13 -21.17
C VAL A 235 9.91 -0.47 -19.77
N ALA A 236 10.34 0.35 -18.81
CA ALA A 236 10.49 -0.06 -17.41
C ALA A 236 9.18 0.08 -16.61
N GLY A 237 8.13 0.70 -17.17
CA GLY A 237 6.85 0.92 -16.53
C GLY A 237 6.86 1.97 -15.41
N THR A 238 7.97 2.68 -15.18
CA THR A 238 8.10 3.56 -14.02
C THR A 238 7.15 4.74 -14.07
N CYS A 239 6.85 5.26 -15.26
CA CYS A 239 5.87 6.35 -15.42
C CYS A 239 4.45 5.85 -15.19
N ALA A 240 4.02 4.77 -15.84
CA ALA A 240 2.70 4.21 -15.64
C ALA A 240 2.52 3.79 -14.17
N HIS A 241 3.58 3.34 -13.50
CA HIS A 241 3.53 2.98 -12.08
C HIS A 241 3.35 4.20 -11.16
N SER A 242 3.95 5.35 -11.49
CA SER A 242 3.80 6.58 -10.67
C SER A 242 2.40 7.19 -10.77
N ARG A 243 1.74 7.03 -11.92
CA ARG A 243 0.40 7.58 -12.19
C ARG A 243 -0.65 7.20 -11.15
N ALA A 244 -0.51 6.04 -10.48
CA ALA A 244 -1.41 5.66 -9.40
C ALA A 244 -1.47 6.73 -8.29
N TYR A 245 -0.31 7.22 -7.82
CA TYR A 245 -0.29 8.22 -6.76
C TYR A 245 -0.56 9.63 -7.23
N GLU A 246 -0.27 9.92 -8.50
CA GLU A 246 -0.60 11.19 -9.13
C GLU A 246 -2.11 11.36 -9.25
N TYR A 247 -2.80 10.36 -9.81
CA TYR A 247 -4.27 10.38 -9.90
C TYR A 247 -4.93 10.43 -8.52
N TYR A 248 -4.39 9.71 -7.55
CA TYR A 248 -4.91 9.78 -6.19
C TYR A 248 -4.78 11.18 -5.58
N SER A 249 -3.60 11.79 -5.70
CA SER A 249 -3.32 13.13 -5.19
C SER A 249 -4.20 14.18 -5.89
N GLU A 250 -4.38 14.07 -7.20
CA GLU A 250 -5.25 14.95 -7.98
C GLU A 250 -6.73 14.80 -7.59
N ALA A 251 -7.19 13.56 -7.35
CA ALA A 251 -8.55 13.30 -6.90
C ALA A 251 -8.85 13.95 -5.54
N ILE A 252 -7.87 13.99 -4.62
CA ILE A 252 -7.99 14.71 -3.34
C ILE A 252 -8.06 16.24 -3.56
N LEU A 253 -7.25 16.77 -4.46
CA LEU A 253 -7.21 18.21 -4.76
C LEU A 253 -8.48 18.70 -5.45
N SER A 254 -9.16 17.82 -6.18
CA SER A 254 -10.36 18.13 -6.96
C SER A 254 -11.56 18.45 -6.08
N ASN A 255 -12.08 19.68 -6.18
CA ASN A 255 -13.26 20.13 -5.41
C ASN A 255 -14.57 19.39 -5.79
N ARG A 256 -14.61 18.71 -6.95
CA ARG A 256 -15.78 17.99 -7.46
C ARG A 256 -15.48 16.52 -7.81
N ASN A 257 -14.30 16.01 -7.43
CA ASN A 257 -13.71 14.73 -7.83
C ASN A 257 -14.13 14.26 -9.24
N LEU A 258 -13.38 14.67 -10.27
CA LEU A 258 -13.72 14.42 -11.68
C LEU A 258 -13.35 13.02 -12.18
N PHE A 259 -12.80 12.16 -11.32
CA PHE A 259 -12.36 10.81 -11.68
C PHE A 259 -13.52 9.81 -11.62
N PHE A 260 -14.57 10.08 -12.39
CA PHE A 260 -15.70 9.17 -12.53
C PHE A 260 -15.30 7.90 -13.27
N ALA A 261 -15.58 6.77 -12.67
CA ALA A 261 -15.44 5.45 -13.25
C ALA A 261 -16.81 4.81 -13.44
N ARG A 262 -16.90 3.92 -14.42
CA ARG A 262 -18.09 3.11 -14.68
C ARG A 262 -17.76 1.66 -14.40
N ARG A 263 -18.63 0.98 -13.67
CA ARG A 263 -18.51 -0.47 -13.50
C ARG A 263 -18.65 -1.14 -14.87
N CYS A 264 -17.66 -1.94 -15.25
CA CYS A 264 -17.66 -2.72 -16.48
C CYS A 264 -17.03 -4.09 -16.24
N THR A 265 -17.39 -5.06 -17.08
CA THR A 265 -16.76 -6.39 -17.13
C THR A 265 -15.42 -6.37 -17.84
N ALA A 266 -15.26 -5.51 -18.86
CA ALA A 266 -14.03 -5.36 -19.61
C ALA A 266 -13.81 -3.91 -20.05
N TYR A 267 -12.55 -3.52 -20.24
CA TYR A 267 -12.22 -2.19 -20.74
C TYR A 267 -12.72 -1.96 -22.18
N SER A 268 -12.78 -3.00 -23.01
CA SER A 268 -13.35 -2.91 -24.35
C SER A 268 -14.86 -2.61 -24.34
N ASP A 269 -15.60 -3.10 -23.35
CA ASP A 269 -17.03 -2.76 -23.19
C ASP A 269 -17.19 -1.30 -22.79
N PHE A 270 -16.28 -0.78 -21.95
CA PHE A 270 -16.23 0.64 -21.58
C PHE A 270 -15.99 1.51 -22.82
N THR A 271 -14.95 1.24 -23.61
CA THR A 271 -14.62 2.04 -24.80
C THR A 271 -15.68 1.98 -25.89
N ASN A 272 -16.43 0.87 -25.96
CA ASN A 272 -17.55 0.71 -26.89
C ASN A 272 -18.88 1.29 -26.35
N GLY A 273 -18.87 1.96 -25.20
CA GLY A 273 -20.05 2.63 -24.63
C GLY A 273 -21.10 1.69 -24.03
N ARG A 274 -20.80 0.39 -23.89
CA ARG A 274 -21.75 -0.62 -23.41
C ARG A 274 -22.08 -0.49 -21.93
N CYS A 275 -21.27 0.24 -21.17
CA CYS A 275 -21.49 0.49 -19.74
C CYS A 275 -22.00 1.89 -19.43
N ASN A 276 -22.43 2.69 -20.41
CA ASN A 276 -22.78 4.11 -20.19
C ASN A 276 -23.94 4.34 -19.21
N SER A 277 -24.80 3.34 -19.01
CA SER A 277 -25.89 3.37 -18.03
C SER A 277 -25.51 2.77 -16.67
N ASN A 278 -24.31 2.19 -16.53
CA ASN A 278 -23.90 1.54 -15.30
C ASN A 278 -23.61 2.56 -14.20
N VAL A 279 -23.70 2.09 -12.95
CA VAL A 279 -23.42 2.87 -11.74
C VAL A 279 -22.07 3.58 -11.87
N LEU A 280 -22.10 4.87 -11.58
CA LEU A 280 -20.91 5.70 -11.47
C LEU A 280 -20.30 5.52 -10.09
N SER A 281 -18.98 5.47 -10.05
CA SER A 281 -18.22 5.53 -8.81
C SER A 281 -17.03 6.45 -8.97
N THR A 282 -16.54 7.06 -7.90
CA THR A 282 -15.39 7.99 -7.98
C THR A 282 -14.09 7.31 -7.54
N MET A 283 -13.08 7.36 -8.39
CA MET A 283 -11.75 6.86 -8.09
C MET A 283 -11.00 7.84 -7.16
N GLY A 284 -10.38 7.31 -6.10
CA GLY A 284 -9.53 8.11 -5.21
C GLY A 284 -10.30 9.13 -4.37
N GLY A 285 -9.60 10.18 -3.93
CA GLY A 285 -10.14 11.23 -3.07
C GLY A 285 -10.00 10.94 -1.57
N TYR A 286 -10.40 11.90 -0.73
CA TYR A 286 -10.38 11.70 0.72
C TYR A 286 -11.61 10.93 1.24
N GLY A 287 -12.80 11.29 0.74
CA GLY A 287 -14.03 10.56 1.00
C GLY A 287 -14.19 9.45 -0.04
N ILE A 288 -14.00 8.21 0.37
CA ILE A 288 -14.04 7.09 -0.57
C ILE A 288 -15.44 6.58 -0.77
N ASP A 289 -15.82 6.55 -2.04
CA ASP A 289 -16.99 5.86 -2.52
C ASP A 289 -16.82 4.34 -2.35
N LYS A 290 -17.80 3.71 -1.70
CA LYS A 290 -17.79 2.29 -1.32
C LYS A 290 -18.73 1.45 -2.18
N GLY A 291 -19.32 2.04 -3.22
CA GLY A 291 -20.36 1.43 -4.04
C GLY A 291 -21.75 1.80 -3.56
#